data_AF-A0A4Y2GS72-F1
#
_entry.id   AF-A0A4Y2GS72-F1
#
_cell.length_a   1.000
_cell.length_b   1.000
_cell.length_c   1.000
_cell.angle_alpha   90.00
_cell.angle_beta   90.00
_cell.angle_gamma   90.00
#
_symmetry.space_group_name_H-M   'P 1'
#
loop_
_entity.id
_entity.type
_entity.pdbx_description
1 polymer ?
#
loop_
_entity_poly.entity_id
_entity_poly.type
_entity_poly.pdbx_seq_one_letter_code
_entity_poly.pdbx_strand_id
1 'polypeptide(L)'
;MFQAIGSVALSWVKAHAGIPGNELADQYAKIAITDGQELNIPAPYTYVKRKIQNYILDSWQRHWKDSGKCVRVKGYVPTVDFNLLTHNRLLFFISGHCHFPSYLYHFKQINNPYCICVCLGDADHFAFDYPQTLDFHFTRPSETNKPVWFSSVLKSPKSIG
;
A
#
# COMPACT_ATOMS: atom_id res chain seq x y z
N MET A 1 -27.97 21.00 -31.90
CA MET A 1 -26.67 21.03 -31.22
C MET A 1 -26.90 21.78 -29.91
N PHE A 2 -27.04 21.07 -28.79
CA PHE A 2 -27.42 21.68 -27.50
C PHE A 2 -26.16 21.96 -26.68
N GLN A 3 -25.85 23.23 -26.45
CA GLN A 3 -24.81 23.66 -25.52
C GLN A 3 -25.41 23.63 -24.12
N ALA A 4 -24.83 22.85 -23.20
CA ALA A 4 -25.35 22.72 -21.84
C ALA A 4 -25.24 24.06 -21.10
N ILE A 5 -26.37 24.59 -20.65
CA ILE A 5 -26.44 25.78 -19.79
C ILE A 5 -25.73 25.44 -18.47
N GLY A 6 -24.64 26.16 -18.15
CA GLY A 6 -23.86 25.94 -16.92
C GLY A 6 -22.45 25.36 -17.12
N SER A 7 -21.98 25.19 -18.35
CA SER A 7 -20.58 24.82 -18.59
C SER A 7 -19.63 25.98 -18.26
N VAL A 8 -18.76 25.80 -17.26
CA VAL A 8 -17.68 26.75 -16.93
C VAL A 8 -16.36 26.24 -17.51
N ALA A 9 -15.63 27.10 -18.22
CA ALA A 9 -14.28 26.83 -18.68
C ALA A 9 -13.27 27.54 -17.77
N LEU A 10 -12.21 26.84 -17.38
CA LEU A 10 -11.09 27.40 -16.62
C LEU A 10 -9.92 27.63 -17.58
N SER A 11 -9.37 28.83 -17.54
CA SER A 11 -8.20 29.23 -18.33
C SER A 11 -7.14 29.83 -17.42
N TRP A 12 -5.88 29.50 -17.67
CA TRP A 12 -4.77 30.11 -16.96
C TRP A 12 -4.38 31.45 -17.60
N VAL A 13 -4.17 32.47 -16.78
CA VAL A 13 -3.66 33.78 -17.19
C VAL A 13 -2.44 34.14 -16.34
N LYS A 14 -1.50 34.87 -16.94
CA LYS A 14 -0.27 35.27 -16.28
C LYS A 14 -0.55 36.36 -15.22
N ALA A 15 0.02 36.19 -14.02
CA ALA A 15 -0.01 37.21 -12.98
C ALA A 15 0.82 38.46 -13.37
N HIS A 16 0.41 39.63 -12.89
CA HIS A 16 1.09 40.92 -13.08
C HIS A 16 1.38 41.27 -14.56
N ALA A 17 0.43 40.94 -15.43
CA ALA A 17 0.54 41.15 -16.87
C ALA A 17 -0.25 42.37 -17.39
N GLY A 18 -0.74 43.25 -16.51
CA GLY A 18 -1.58 44.39 -16.90
C GLY A 18 -3.03 44.02 -17.20
N ILE A 19 -3.47 42.79 -16.89
CA ILE A 19 -4.84 42.34 -17.16
C ILE A 19 -5.77 42.91 -16.09
N PRO A 20 -6.66 43.88 -16.42
CA PRO A 20 -7.34 44.67 -15.39
C PRO A 20 -8.17 43.82 -14.41
N GLY A 21 -8.90 42.81 -14.91
CA GLY A 21 -9.72 41.94 -14.06
C GLY A 21 -8.90 41.05 -13.12
N ASN A 22 -7.74 40.55 -13.56
CA ASN A 22 -6.87 39.73 -12.72
C ASN A 22 -6.15 40.57 -11.67
N GLU A 23 -5.73 41.78 -12.03
CA GLU A 23 -5.09 42.72 -11.10
C GLU A 23 -6.07 43.23 -10.04
N LEU A 24 -7.31 43.53 -10.43
CA LEU A 24 -8.36 43.91 -9.50
C LEU A 24 -8.69 42.77 -8.52
N ALA A 25 -8.79 41.53 -9.01
CA ALA A 25 -8.98 40.36 -8.16
C ALA A 25 -7.83 40.17 -7.15
N ASP A 26 -6.57 40.35 -7.58
CA ASP A 26 -5.39 40.30 -6.72
C ASP A 26 -5.37 41.43 -5.66
N GLN A 27 -5.74 42.65 -6.05
CA GLN A 27 -5.86 43.79 -5.13
C GLN A 27 -6.93 43.51 -4.05
N TYR A 28 -8.10 43.02 -4.43
CA TYR A 28 -9.14 42.66 -3.47
C TYR A 28 -8.72 41.49 -2.58
N ALA A 29 -8.04 40.48 -3.12
CA ALA A 29 -7.50 39.39 -2.33
C ALA A 29 -6.49 39.90 -1.28
N LYS A 30 -5.64 40.87 -1.63
CA LYS A 30 -4.71 41.52 -0.68
C LYS A 30 -5.42 42.30 0.41
N ILE A 31 -6.43 43.10 0.07
CA ILE A 31 -7.24 43.85 1.04
C ILE A 31 -7.97 42.87 1.98
N ALA A 32 -8.47 41.75 1.46
CA ALA A 32 -9.14 40.72 2.27
C ALA A 32 -8.20 40.06 3.30
N ILE A 33 -6.88 40.08 3.09
CA ILE A 33 -5.91 39.57 4.08
C ILE A 33 -5.80 40.52 5.28
N THR A 34 -5.91 41.84 5.08
CA THR A 34 -5.73 42.86 6.15
C THR A 34 -7.04 43.29 6.80
N ASP A 35 -8.05 43.58 5.98
CA ASP A 35 -9.31 44.20 6.40
C ASP A 35 -10.51 43.27 6.19
N GLY A 36 -10.28 42.04 5.72
CA GLY A 36 -11.31 41.06 5.48
C GLY A 36 -11.88 40.48 6.77
N GLN A 37 -13.09 39.93 6.67
CA GLN A 37 -13.70 39.16 7.74
C GLN A 37 -13.19 37.71 7.69
N GLU A 38 -12.66 37.22 8.80
CA GLU A 38 -12.30 35.81 8.92
C GLU A 38 -13.56 34.94 8.88
N LEU A 39 -13.63 34.05 7.89
CA LEU A 39 -14.69 33.05 7.81
C LEU A 39 -14.23 31.80 8.54
N ASN A 40 -14.99 31.37 9.55
CA ASN A 40 -14.77 30.10 10.23
C ASN A 40 -15.28 28.95 9.36
N ILE A 41 -14.52 28.62 8.32
CA ILE A 41 -14.81 27.52 7.41
C ILE A 41 -14.24 26.25 8.03
N PRO A 42 -15.08 25.26 8.40
CA PRO A 42 -14.58 24.02 8.96
C PRO A 42 -13.72 23.28 7.95
N ALA A 43 -12.70 22.59 8.44
CA ALA A 43 -11.82 21.81 7.58
C ALA A 43 -12.64 20.80 6.75
N PRO A 44 -12.39 20.67 5.44
CA PRO A 44 -13.08 19.70 4.62
C PRO A 44 -12.92 18.29 5.20
N TYR A 45 -13.98 17.48 5.12
CA TYR A 45 -13.94 16.08 5.57
C TYR A 45 -12.75 15.31 4.99
N THR A 46 -12.45 15.54 3.71
CA THR A 46 -11.31 14.92 3.00
C THR A 46 -9.97 15.30 3.62
N TYR A 47 -9.81 16.54 4.09
CA TYR A 47 -8.61 16.99 4.79
C TYR A 47 -8.45 16.27 6.12
N VAL A 48 -9.51 16.24 6.94
CA VAL A 48 -9.50 15.59 8.26
C VAL A 48 -9.24 14.08 8.10
N LYS A 49 -9.95 13.42 7.18
CA LYS A 49 -9.75 12.01 6.85
C LYS A 49 -8.31 11.71 6.47
N ARG A 50 -7.73 12.51 5.56
CA ARG A 50 -6.33 12.36 5.14
C ARG A 50 -5.36 12.53 6.30
N LYS A 51 -5.58 13.52 7.17
CA LYS A 51 -4.75 13.74 8.36
C LYS A 51 -4.78 12.54 9.31
N ILE A 52 -5.96 11.99 9.58
CA ILE A 52 -6.12 10.80 10.42
C ILE A 52 -5.42 9.59 9.78
N GLN A 53 -5.63 9.35 8.49
CA GLN A 53 -5.00 8.23 7.78
C GLN A 53 -3.47 8.31 7.82
N ASN A 54 -2.90 9.49 7.59
CA ASN A 54 -1.45 9.70 7.67
C ASN A 54 -0.94 9.43 9.09
N TYR A 55 -1.62 9.93 10.12
CA TYR A 55 -1.23 9.69 11.51
C TYR A 55 -1.22 8.19 11.85
N ILE A 56 -2.26 7.46 11.43
CA ILE A 56 -2.36 6.01 11.64
C ILE A 56 -1.23 5.28 10.90
N LEU A 57 -0.98 5.61 9.63
CA LEU A 57 0.11 4.99 8.85
C LEU A 57 1.47 5.25 9.48
N ASP A 58 1.75 6.49 9.91
CA ASP A 58 3.03 6.84 10.53
C ASP A 58 3.23 6.12 11.87
N SER A 59 2.15 6.01 12.67
CA SER A 59 2.18 5.26 13.93
C SER A 59 2.41 3.76 13.69
N TRP A 60 1.66 3.18 12.75
CA TRP A 60 1.78 1.77 12.40
C TRP A 60 3.14 1.45 11.79
N GLN A 61 3.67 2.33 10.94
CA GLN A 61 4.98 2.16 10.31
C GLN A 61 6.12 2.19 11.34
N ARG A 62 6.03 3.05 12.37
CA ARG A 62 6.99 3.07 13.48
C ARG A 62 6.96 1.75 14.24
N HIS A 63 5.77 1.34 14.70
CA HIS A 63 5.62 0.05 15.37
C HIS A 63 6.09 -1.13 14.51
N TRP A 64 5.79 -1.09 13.21
CA TRP A 64 6.24 -2.09 12.25
C TRP A 64 7.75 -2.16 12.22
N LYS A 65 8.47 -1.04 12.10
CA LYS A 65 9.94 -1.02 12.08
C LYS A 65 10.54 -1.52 13.40
N ASP A 66 10.02 -1.04 14.52
CA ASP A 66 10.60 -1.28 15.85
C ASP A 66 10.34 -2.69 16.39
N SER A 67 9.31 -3.38 15.90
CA SER A 67 8.98 -4.73 16.35
C SER A 67 10.07 -5.74 15.98
N GLY A 68 10.58 -6.52 16.95
CA GLY A 68 11.49 -7.65 16.66
C GLY A 68 10.81 -8.85 15.99
N LYS A 69 9.49 -8.81 15.79
CA LYS A 69 8.68 -9.90 15.22
C LYS A 69 8.47 -9.71 13.72
N CYS A 70 7.93 -10.75 13.07
CA CYS A 70 7.55 -10.72 11.66
C CYS A 70 8.71 -10.42 10.70
N VAL A 71 9.95 -10.75 11.08
CA VAL A 71 11.18 -10.48 10.30
C VAL A 71 11.06 -10.99 8.86
N ARG A 72 10.50 -12.20 8.69
CA ARG A 72 10.25 -12.77 7.35
C ARG A 72 9.30 -11.90 6.52
N VAL A 73 8.15 -11.53 7.08
CA VAL A 73 7.15 -10.68 6.40
C VAL A 73 7.73 -9.32 6.03
N LYS A 74 8.53 -8.71 6.91
CA LYS A 74 9.20 -7.42 6.66
C LYS A 74 10.12 -7.44 5.44
N GLY A 75 10.71 -8.59 5.12
CA GLY A 75 11.51 -8.76 3.90
C GLY A 75 10.69 -8.56 2.61
N TYR A 76 9.40 -8.91 2.63
CA TYR A 76 8.48 -8.72 1.50
C TYR A 76 7.66 -7.44 1.61
N VAL A 77 7.40 -6.98 2.83
CA VAL A 77 6.54 -5.84 3.15
C VAL A 77 7.31 -4.89 4.07
N PRO A 78 8.24 -4.09 3.53
CA PRO A 78 9.03 -3.17 4.34
C PRO A 78 8.20 -1.99 4.86
N THR A 79 7.14 -1.63 4.14
CA THR A 79 6.24 -0.51 4.47
C THR A 79 4.81 -0.98 4.66
N VAL A 80 4.14 -0.40 5.65
CA VAL A 80 2.72 -0.70 5.92
C VAL A 80 1.83 0.01 4.90
N ASP A 81 0.73 -0.64 4.54
CA ASP A 81 -0.29 -0.08 3.64
C ASP A 81 -1.67 -0.59 4.07
N PHE A 82 -2.68 0.28 4.00
CA PHE A 82 -4.06 -0.08 4.26
C PHE A 82 -4.59 -1.11 3.25
N ASN A 83 -4.10 -1.10 2.01
CA ASN A 83 -4.57 -2.02 0.97
C ASN A 83 -4.01 -3.44 1.12
N LEU A 84 -2.96 -3.63 1.92
CA LEU A 84 -2.35 -4.95 2.10
C LEU A 84 -3.14 -5.85 3.05
N LEU A 85 -4.08 -5.28 3.82
CA LEU A 85 -4.89 -5.99 4.81
C LEU A 85 -5.98 -6.88 4.18
N THR A 86 -6.21 -6.78 2.88
CA THR A 86 -7.21 -7.59 2.18
C THR A 86 -6.67 -8.97 1.82
N HIS A 87 -7.05 -9.96 2.65
CA HIS A 87 -7.12 -11.41 2.40
C HIS A 87 -6.45 -11.92 1.12
N ASN A 88 -5.13 -11.87 1.09
CA ASN A 88 -4.37 -12.51 0.03
C ASN A 88 -3.79 -13.83 0.56
N ARG A 89 -4.06 -14.94 -0.13
CA ARG A 89 -3.48 -16.26 0.18
C ARG A 89 -1.94 -16.22 0.25
N LEU A 90 -1.33 -15.26 -0.45
CA LEU A 90 0.11 -14.99 -0.42
C LEU A 90 0.63 -14.56 0.96
N LEU A 91 -0.21 -13.98 1.82
CA LEU A 91 0.20 -13.61 3.18
C LEU A 91 0.62 -14.83 4.00
N PHE A 92 -0.02 -15.99 3.79
CA PHE A 92 0.36 -17.24 4.44
C PHE A 92 1.76 -17.70 4.00
N PHE A 93 2.09 -17.56 2.71
CA PHE A 93 3.40 -17.91 2.17
C PHE A 93 4.53 -16.99 2.70
N ILE A 94 4.33 -15.67 2.64
CA ILE A 94 5.37 -14.73 3.08
C ILE A 94 5.53 -14.71 4.60
N SER A 95 4.48 -15.02 5.35
CA SER A 95 4.58 -15.17 6.81
C SER A 95 5.19 -16.50 7.23
N GLY A 96 5.13 -17.52 6.37
CA GLY A 96 5.50 -18.89 6.73
C GLY A 96 4.53 -19.52 7.73
N HIS A 97 3.37 -18.89 7.95
CA HIS A 97 2.32 -19.35 8.84
C HIS A 97 1.23 -20.03 8.02
N CYS A 98 1.16 -21.35 8.09
CA CYS A 98 0.09 -22.18 7.52
C CYS A 98 0.28 -23.63 7.98
N HIS A 99 -0.48 -24.57 7.42
CA HIS A 99 -0.30 -26.02 7.56
C HIS A 99 0.95 -26.55 6.83
N PHE A 100 2.06 -25.82 6.89
CA PHE A 100 3.35 -26.29 6.41
C PHE A 100 3.95 -27.25 7.45
N PRO A 101 4.47 -28.43 7.05
CA PRO A 101 5.07 -29.38 7.99
C PRO A 101 6.10 -28.75 8.94
N SER A 102 6.97 -27.86 8.46
CA SER A 102 7.96 -27.20 9.32
C SER A 102 7.32 -26.31 10.40
N TYR A 103 6.23 -25.62 10.06
CA TYR A 103 5.46 -24.80 10.98
C TYR A 103 4.71 -25.68 12.00
N LEU A 104 3.99 -26.69 11.54
CA LEU A 104 3.23 -27.61 12.42
C LEU A 104 4.15 -28.37 13.39
N TYR A 105 5.36 -28.74 12.94
CA TYR A 105 6.37 -29.37 13.78
C TYR A 105 6.85 -28.43 14.89
N HIS A 106 7.09 -27.15 14.58
CA HIS A 106 7.46 -26.15 15.58
C HIS A 106 6.38 -25.97 16.67
N PHE A 107 5.10 -26.10 16.30
CA PHE A 107 3.96 -26.10 17.23
C PHE A 107 3.64 -27.47 17.86
N LYS A 108 4.49 -28.48 17.63
CA LYS A 108 4.36 -29.84 18.18
C LYS A 108 3.06 -30.54 17.81
N GLN A 109 2.48 -30.19 16.65
CA GLN A 109 1.26 -30.83 16.14
C GLN A 109 1.57 -32.06 15.29
N ILE A 110 2.76 -32.11 14.70
CA ILE A 110 3.29 -33.28 13.97
C ILE A 110 4.71 -33.56 14.42
N ASN A 111 5.17 -34.80 14.19
CA ASN A 111 6.49 -35.26 14.63
C ASN A 111 7.58 -35.16 13.56
N ASN A 112 7.23 -34.71 12.34
CA ASN A 112 8.13 -34.68 11.20
C ASN A 112 7.99 -33.34 10.43
N PRO A 113 9.06 -32.52 10.30
CA PRO A 113 9.01 -31.25 9.56
C PRO A 113 9.22 -31.40 8.05
N TYR A 114 9.49 -32.61 7.55
CA TYR A 114 9.86 -32.85 6.15
C TYR A 114 8.65 -33.13 5.26
N CYS A 115 8.77 -32.71 3.99
CA CYS A 115 7.85 -33.02 2.91
C CYS A 115 8.03 -34.48 2.46
N ILE A 116 7.08 -35.00 1.65
CA ILE A 116 7.14 -36.33 1.03
C ILE A 116 8.42 -36.50 0.18
N CYS A 117 8.92 -35.41 -0.42
CA CYS A 117 10.18 -35.40 -1.17
C CYS A 117 11.42 -35.26 -0.28
N VAL A 118 11.29 -35.41 1.04
CA VAL A 118 12.37 -35.38 2.05
C VAL A 118 13.02 -34.00 2.26
N CYS A 119 12.66 -32.98 1.47
CA CYS A 119 13.02 -31.59 1.73
C CYS A 119 12.28 -31.04 2.96
N LEU A 120 12.79 -29.96 3.56
CA LEU A 120 12.08 -29.25 4.63
C LEU A 120 10.72 -28.74 4.09
N GLY A 121 9.62 -29.11 4.74
CA GLY A 121 8.27 -28.72 4.32
C GLY A 121 7.92 -27.31 4.79
N ASP A 122 8.67 -26.31 4.36
CA ASP A 122 8.41 -24.89 4.65
C ASP A 122 7.72 -24.16 3.49
N ALA A 123 7.32 -22.92 3.73
CA ALA A 123 6.60 -22.12 2.73
C ALA A 123 7.42 -21.89 1.45
N ASP A 124 8.75 -21.78 1.55
CA ASP A 124 9.62 -21.52 0.39
C ASP A 124 9.71 -22.77 -0.49
N HIS A 125 9.81 -23.96 0.12
CA HIS A 125 9.77 -25.23 -0.58
C HIS A 125 8.52 -25.35 -1.44
N PHE A 126 7.33 -25.10 -0.89
CA PHE A 126 6.08 -25.19 -1.64
C PHE A 126 5.88 -24.04 -2.65
N ALA A 127 6.43 -22.86 -2.39
CA ALA A 127 6.29 -21.72 -3.28
C ALA A 127 7.22 -21.77 -4.49
N PHE A 128 8.39 -22.40 -4.36
CA PHE A 128 9.48 -22.24 -5.32
C PHE A 128 10.11 -23.56 -5.80
N ASP A 129 10.09 -24.63 -5.00
CA ASP A 129 10.96 -25.80 -5.23
C ASP A 129 10.20 -27.12 -5.38
N TYR A 130 8.92 -27.20 -4.99
CA TYR A 130 8.22 -28.47 -4.88
C TYR A 130 7.87 -29.08 -6.25
N PRO A 131 8.43 -30.26 -6.61
CA PRO A 131 8.33 -30.78 -7.98
C PRO A 131 6.90 -31.02 -8.49
N GLN A 132 5.92 -31.17 -7.59
CA GLN A 132 4.54 -31.47 -7.97
C GLN A 132 3.71 -30.19 -8.23
N THR A 133 4.24 -29.02 -7.91
CA THR A 133 3.58 -27.71 -8.10
C THR A 133 4.31 -26.82 -9.10
N LEU A 134 5.12 -27.40 -10.01
CA LEU A 134 5.94 -26.67 -10.98
C LEU A 134 5.14 -25.62 -11.78
N ASP A 135 3.92 -25.96 -12.21
CA ASP A 135 3.05 -25.06 -12.97
C ASP A 135 2.55 -23.84 -12.17
N PHE A 136 2.62 -23.93 -10.83
CA PHE A 136 2.16 -22.92 -9.88
C PHE A 136 3.31 -22.24 -9.14
N HIS A 137 4.56 -22.58 -9.44
CA HIS A 137 5.71 -21.96 -8.79
C HIS A 137 5.78 -20.48 -9.11
N PHE A 138 6.09 -19.72 -8.07
CA PHE A 138 6.54 -18.37 -8.28
C PHE A 138 8.03 -18.36 -8.63
N THR A 139 8.47 -17.32 -9.33
CA THR A 139 9.91 -17.08 -9.47
C THR A 139 10.47 -16.73 -8.09
N ARG A 140 11.49 -17.46 -7.61
CA ARG A 140 12.15 -17.13 -6.34
C ARG A 140 12.82 -15.75 -6.43
N PRO A 141 12.48 -14.79 -5.56
CA PRO A 141 13.17 -13.50 -5.53
C PRO A 141 14.53 -13.61 -4.83
N SER A 142 15.48 -12.76 -5.22
CA SER A 142 16.65 -12.48 -4.38
C SER A 142 16.24 -11.71 -3.12
N GLU A 143 17.06 -11.80 -2.06
CA GLU A 143 16.78 -11.14 -0.77
C GLU A 143 16.47 -9.65 -0.90
N THR A 144 17.22 -8.92 -1.73
CA THR A 144 17.03 -7.49 -1.98
C THR A 144 15.78 -7.15 -2.78
N ASN A 145 15.29 -8.10 -3.60
CA ASN A 145 14.18 -7.88 -4.52
C ASN A 145 12.83 -8.39 -3.99
N LYS A 146 12.79 -8.99 -2.80
CA LYS A 146 11.56 -9.49 -2.16
C LYS A 146 10.40 -8.48 -2.16
N PRO A 147 10.59 -7.17 -1.85
CA PRO A 147 9.49 -6.21 -1.87
C PRO A 147 8.92 -5.93 -3.26
N VAL A 148 9.80 -5.80 -4.25
CA VAL A 148 9.43 -5.53 -5.64
C VAL A 148 8.72 -6.75 -6.22
N TRP A 149 9.29 -7.93 -5.99
CA TRP A 149 8.67 -9.20 -6.38
C TRP A 149 7.27 -9.35 -5.81
N PHE A 150 7.10 -9.12 -4.50
CA PHE A 150 5.80 -9.27 -3.86
C PHE A 150 4.76 -8.29 -4.43
N SER A 151 5.16 -7.04 -4.65
CA SER A 151 4.31 -6.03 -5.29
C SER A 151 3.90 -6.43 -6.71
N SER A 152 4.78 -7.09 -7.46
CA SER A 152 4.48 -7.58 -8.81
C SER A 152 3.53 -8.78 -8.78
N VAL A 153 3.70 -9.71 -7.84
CA VAL A 153 2.81 -10.86 -7.68
C VAL A 153 1.39 -10.40 -7.32
N LEU A 154 1.25 -9.43 -6.42
CA LEU A 154 -0.05 -8.85 -6.04
C LEU A 154 -0.81 -8.22 -7.21
N LYS A 155 -0.09 -7.70 -8.21
CA LYS A 155 -0.68 -7.06 -9.40
C LYS A 155 -0.98 -8.05 -10.53
N SER A 156 -0.51 -9.29 -10.42
CA SER A 156 -0.66 -10.30 -11.48
C SER A 156 -2.03 -10.98 -11.42
N PRO A 157 -2.77 -11.10 -12.53
CA PRO A 157 -4.07 -11.78 -12.55
C PRO A 157 -4.00 -13.27 -12.21
N LYS A 158 -2.81 -13.90 -12.30
CA LYS A 158 -2.60 -15.30 -11.90
C LYS A 158 -2.62 -15.51 -10.37
N SER A 159 -2.60 -14.44 -9.57
CA SER A 159 -2.60 -14.52 -8.09
C SER A 159 -3.99 -14.68 -7.45
N ILE A 160 -5.05 -14.62 -8.26
CA ILE A 160 -6.46 -14.68 -7.83
C ILE A 160 -7.16 -15.96 -8.34
N GLY A 161 -6.43 -16.87 -9.00
CA GLY A 161 -6.95 -18.17 -9.45
C GLY A 161 -7.19 -19.16 -8.32
#